data_AF-A0A6G7C3V7-F1
#
_entry.id   AF-A0A6G7C3V7-F1
#
_cell.length_a   1.000
_cell.length_b   1.000
_cell.length_c   1.000
_cell.angle_alpha   90.00
_cell.angle_beta   90.00
_cell.angle_gamma   90.00
#
_symmetry.space_group_name_H-M   'P 1'
#
loop_
_entity.id
_entity.type
_entity.pdbx_description
1 polymer ?
#
loop_
_entity_poly.entity_id
_entity_poly.type
_entity_poly.pdbx_seq_one_letter_code
_entity_poly.pdbx_strand_id
1 'polypeptide(L)'
;MLSSSCSITERQQLEERLREIGFTNDVESGVICRFKVEGIIVDIMPTDDPSIGFNNKWYPKGYEYAENYLLDDGQTIRILTAPYLLATKLEAFKGRGGGDGRMSHDFEDIVFVLENRRSLWQEIRGCDRGIEPYLH
;
A
#
# COMPACT_ATOMS: atom_id res chain seq x y z
N MET A 1 -4.11 0.63 4.17
CA MET A 1 -3.97 2.04 4.62
C MET A 1 -2.50 2.27 4.98
N LEU A 2 -1.89 3.40 4.60
CA LEU A 2 -0.49 3.72 4.93
C LEU A 2 -0.43 4.70 6.13
N SER A 3 0.47 4.49 7.09
CA SER A 3 0.72 5.40 8.22
C SER A 3 2.18 5.90 8.23
N SER A 4 2.45 7.12 8.69
CA SER A 4 3.82 7.69 8.78
C SER A 4 4.79 6.87 9.65
N SER A 5 6.11 7.12 9.50
CA SER A 5 7.21 6.48 10.23
C SER A 5 6.88 6.19 11.69
N CYS A 6 7.16 4.97 12.15
CA CYS A 6 6.64 4.49 13.43
C CYS A 6 7.78 3.92 14.30
N SER A 7 8.07 4.57 15.42
CA SER A 7 8.76 3.91 16.54
C SER A 7 7.86 2.81 17.12
N ILE A 8 8.44 1.84 17.82
CA ILE A 8 7.68 0.74 18.47
C ILE A 8 6.56 1.29 19.37
N THR A 9 6.82 2.40 20.06
CA THR A 9 5.86 3.08 20.93
C THR A 9 4.71 3.71 20.15
N GLU A 10 4.99 4.40 19.04
CA GLU A 10 3.93 4.99 18.19
C GLU A 10 3.06 3.90 17.57
N ARG A 11 3.65 2.76 17.19
CA ARG A 11 2.90 1.62 16.65
C ARG A 11 1.96 1.07 17.70
N GLN A 12 2.47 0.83 18.91
CA GLN A 12 1.63 0.32 20.00
C GLN A 12 0.46 1.26 20.30
N GLN A 13 0.70 2.58 20.35
CA GLN A 13 -0.35 3.58 20.54
C GLN A 13 -1.38 3.58 19.40
N LEU A 14 -0.93 3.43 18.14
CA LEU A 14 -1.82 3.30 17.00
C LEU A 14 -2.69 2.03 17.13
N GLU A 15 -2.09 0.89 17.48
CA GLU A 15 -2.83 -0.36 17.64
C GLU A 15 -3.84 -0.31 18.79
N GLU A 16 -3.50 0.33 19.91
CA GLU A 16 -4.41 0.55 21.03
C GLU A 16 -5.63 1.37 20.57
N ARG A 17 -5.39 2.48 19.85
CA ARG A 17 -6.47 3.31 19.29
C ARG A 17 -7.34 2.57 18.28
N LEU A 18 -6.73 1.71 17.45
CA LEU A 18 -7.46 0.86 16.51
C LEU A 18 -8.36 -0.14 17.25
N ARG A 19 -7.87 -0.74 18.33
CA ARG A 19 -8.66 -1.64 19.19
C ARG A 19 -9.83 -0.93 19.85
N GLU A 20 -9.65 0.31 20.29
CA GLU A 20 -10.73 1.14 20.87
C GLU A 20 -11.89 1.37 19.89
N ILE A 21 -11.61 1.44 18.59
CA ILE A 21 -12.62 1.63 17.54
C ILE A 21 -13.05 0.31 16.86
N GLY A 22 -12.76 -0.83 17.49
CA GLY A 22 -13.31 -2.13 17.09
C GLY A 22 -12.44 -2.97 16.14
N PHE A 23 -11.21 -2.55 15.86
CA PHE A 23 -10.27 -3.38 15.09
C PHE A 23 -9.66 -4.47 15.98
N THR A 24 -9.48 -5.65 15.41
CA THR A 24 -8.82 -6.79 16.07
C THR A 24 -7.72 -7.33 15.17
N ASN A 25 -6.55 -7.69 15.71
CA ASN A 25 -5.51 -8.29 14.88
C ASN A 25 -5.98 -9.64 14.32
N ASP A 26 -5.69 -9.89 13.05
CA ASP A 26 -5.97 -11.17 12.40
C ASP A 26 -4.84 -12.17 12.65
N VAL A 27 -4.76 -12.66 13.89
CA VAL A 27 -3.68 -13.54 14.34
C VAL A 27 -3.60 -14.83 13.50
N GLU A 28 -4.75 -15.35 13.05
CA GLU A 28 -4.84 -16.57 12.23
C GLU A 28 -4.15 -16.42 10.86
N SER A 29 -4.09 -15.19 10.33
CA SER A 29 -3.45 -14.93 9.03
C SER A 29 -1.92 -15.01 9.06
N GLY A 30 -1.30 -14.89 10.24
CA GLY A 30 0.15 -14.72 10.38
C GLY A 30 0.71 -13.40 9.84
N VAL A 31 -0.14 -12.48 9.37
CA VAL A 31 0.26 -11.16 8.85
C VAL A 31 0.19 -10.13 9.97
N ILE A 32 1.36 -9.64 10.41
CA ILE A 32 1.51 -8.77 11.60
C ILE A 32 0.65 -7.50 11.52
N CYS A 33 0.59 -6.89 10.34
CA CYS A 33 -0.12 -5.62 10.10
C CYS A 33 -1.61 -5.78 9.76
N ARG A 34 -2.15 -7.00 9.81
CA ARG A 34 -3.52 -7.29 9.41
C ARG A 34 -4.48 -7.19 10.58
N PHE A 35 -5.58 -6.50 10.34
CA PHE A 35 -6.70 -6.34 11.27
C PHE A 35 -8.01 -6.78 10.63
N LYS A 36 -9.00 -7.07 11.48
CA LYS A 36 -10.40 -7.29 11.15
C LYS A 36 -11.25 -6.26 11.87
N VAL A 37 -12.17 -5.62 11.15
CA VAL A 37 -13.19 -4.73 11.71
C VAL A 37 -14.51 -5.02 10.99
N GLU A 38 -15.57 -5.34 11.74
CA GLU A 38 -16.89 -5.67 11.18
C GLU A 38 -16.86 -6.73 10.04
N GLY A 39 -15.94 -7.70 10.13
CA GLY A 39 -15.75 -8.75 9.11
C GLY A 39 -14.92 -8.33 7.89
N ILE A 40 -14.46 -7.08 7.82
CA ILE A 40 -13.59 -6.54 6.77
C ILE A 40 -12.13 -6.72 7.19
N ILE A 41 -11.31 -7.23 6.27
CA ILE A 41 -9.85 -7.32 6.44
C ILE A 41 -9.22 -5.98 6.07
N VAL A 42 -8.40 -5.44 6.97
CA VAL A 42 -7.70 -4.17 6.77
C VAL A 42 -6.22 -4.34 7.09
N ASP A 43 -5.37 -4.15 6.08
CA ASP A 43 -3.92 -4.11 6.27
C ASP A 43 -3.47 -2.66 6.54
N ILE A 44 -2.86 -2.45 7.71
CA ILE A 44 -2.36 -1.15 8.17
C ILE A 44 -0.84 -1.18 8.08
N MET A 45 -0.33 -0.63 6.97
CA MET A 45 1.07 -0.73 6.58
C MET A 45 1.81 0.56 6.99
N PRO A 46 2.92 0.50 7.72
CA PRO A 46 3.74 1.68 7.96
C PRO A 46 4.48 2.09 6.68
N THR A 47 4.74 3.38 6.52
CA THR A 47 5.57 3.89 5.42
C THR A 47 7.04 3.57 5.61
N ASP A 48 7.49 3.47 6.87
CA ASP A 48 8.85 3.14 7.24
C ASP A 48 8.85 2.44 8.61
N ASP A 49 8.90 1.12 8.60
CA ASP A 49 9.13 0.29 9.79
C ASP A 49 9.76 -1.05 9.38
N PRO A 50 11.08 -1.22 9.58
CA PRO A 50 11.77 -2.46 9.24
C PRO A 50 11.36 -3.65 10.13
N SER A 51 10.68 -3.43 11.26
CA SER A 51 10.33 -4.49 12.22
C SER A 51 9.15 -5.37 11.78
N ILE A 52 8.31 -4.90 10.83
CA ILE A 52 7.11 -5.62 10.37
C ILE A 52 7.42 -6.70 9.32
N GLY A 53 8.69 -6.82 8.90
CA GLY A 53 9.12 -7.84 7.93
C GLY A 53 8.65 -7.60 6.49
N PHE A 54 7.92 -6.50 6.26
CA PHE A 54 7.55 -6.00 4.94
C PHE A 54 8.07 -4.59 4.77
N ASN A 55 9.02 -4.42 3.85
CA ASN A 55 9.53 -3.11 3.47
C ASN A 55 9.25 -2.86 1.98
N ASN A 56 8.72 -1.69 1.66
CA ASN A 56 8.53 -1.25 0.29
C ASN A 56 9.04 0.19 0.18
N LYS A 57 10.15 0.36 -0.55
CA LYS A 57 10.81 1.65 -0.72
C LYS A 57 9.92 2.75 -1.30
N TRP A 58 8.79 2.39 -1.91
CA TRP A 58 7.84 3.32 -2.51
C TRP A 58 6.76 3.81 -1.55
N TYR A 59 6.59 3.22 -0.36
CA TYR A 59 5.57 3.69 0.58
C TYR A 59 5.75 5.13 1.06
N PRO A 60 6.96 5.61 1.42
CA PRO A 60 7.13 7.00 1.86
C PRO A 60 6.72 8.01 0.79
N LYS A 61 7.25 7.87 -0.42
CA LYS A 61 6.91 8.76 -1.54
C LYS A 61 5.47 8.58 -2.02
N GLY A 62 4.96 7.35 -2.02
CA GLY A 62 3.56 7.09 -2.34
C GLY A 62 2.60 7.78 -1.36
N TYR A 63 2.92 7.77 -0.07
CA TYR A 63 2.14 8.48 0.94
C TYR A 63 2.26 10.01 0.81
N GLU A 64 3.47 10.51 0.53
CA GLU A 64 3.72 11.94 0.28
C GLU A 64 2.86 12.46 -0.87
N TYR A 65 2.89 11.77 -2.01
CA TYR A 65 2.18 12.16 -3.24
C TYR A 65 0.78 11.57 -3.37
N ALA A 66 0.23 10.92 -2.33
CA ALA A 66 -1.13 10.38 -2.38
C ALA A 66 -2.15 11.47 -2.68
N GLU A 67 -3.06 11.19 -3.61
CA GLU A 67 -4.04 12.14 -4.12
C GLU A 67 -5.38 12.03 -3.39
N ASN A 68 -6.11 13.14 -3.31
CA ASN A 68 -7.45 13.16 -2.74
C ASN A 68 -8.44 12.52 -3.73
N TYR A 69 -9.26 11.60 -3.24
CA TYR A 69 -10.34 10.95 -3.97
C TYR A 69 -11.66 11.17 -3.24
N LEU A 70 -12.66 11.71 -3.96
CA LEU A 70 -13.99 11.96 -3.43
C LEU A 70 -14.84 10.70 -3.61
N LEU A 71 -15.32 10.14 -2.50
CA LEU A 71 -16.28 9.05 -2.47
C LEU A 71 -17.69 9.56 -2.80
N ASP A 72 -18.58 8.64 -3.19
CA ASP A 72 -19.95 8.96 -3.63
C ASP A 72 -20.80 9.62 -2.52
N ASP A 73 -20.45 9.40 -1.25
CA ASP A 73 -21.09 10.00 -0.08
C ASP A 73 -20.50 11.37 0.32
N GLY A 74 -19.55 11.90 -0.46
CA GLY A 74 -18.90 13.19 -0.24
C GLY A 74 -17.68 13.13 0.68
N GLN A 75 -17.31 11.97 1.23
CA GLN A 75 -16.09 11.83 2.00
C GLN A 75 -14.86 11.88 1.10
N THR A 76 -13.80 12.56 1.54
CA THR A 76 -12.52 12.57 0.82
C THR A 76 -11.53 11.65 1.51
N ILE A 77 -10.99 10.69 0.75
CA ILE A 77 -9.89 9.81 1.18
C ILE A 77 -8.63 10.12 0.39
N ARG A 78 -7.47 9.67 0.88
CA ARG A 78 -6.22 9.72 0.12
C ARG A 78 -5.90 8.35 -0.45
N ILE A 79 -5.64 8.30 -1.76
CA ILE A 79 -5.24 7.08 -2.46
C ILE A 79 -3.86 7.26 -3.08
N LEU A 80 -3.15 6.15 -3.28
CA LEU A 80 -1.93 6.19 -4.09
C LEU A 80 -2.28 6.59 -5.52
N THR A 81 -1.47 7.46 -6.12
CA THR A 81 -1.50 7.65 -7.57
C THR A 81 -1.14 6.33 -8.26
N ALA A 82 -1.58 6.13 -9.51
CA ALA A 82 -1.27 4.88 -10.18
C ALA A 82 0.21 4.57 -10.34
N PRO A 83 1.11 5.53 -10.65
CA PRO A 83 2.54 5.26 -10.70
C PRO A 83 3.08 4.71 -9.37
N TYR A 84 2.69 5.29 -8.23
CA TYR A 84 3.10 4.79 -6.93
C TYR A 84 2.45 3.45 -6.56
N LEU A 85 1.17 3.25 -6.89
CA LEU A 85 0.51 1.95 -6.74
C LEU A 85 1.27 0.86 -7.51
N LEU A 86 1.54 1.10 -8.79
CA LEU A 86 2.27 0.19 -9.67
C LEU A 86 3.68 -0.11 -9.13
N ALA A 87 4.40 0.93 -8.70
CA ALA A 87 5.73 0.75 -8.12
C ALA A 87 5.70 -0.10 -6.84
N THR A 88 4.69 0.09 -5.98
CA THR A 88 4.56 -0.75 -4.77
C THR A 88 4.29 -2.21 -5.12
N LYS A 89 3.48 -2.48 -6.15
CA LYS A 89 3.16 -3.84 -6.61
C LYS A 89 4.36 -4.53 -7.26
N LEU A 90 5.11 -3.81 -8.09
CA LEU A 90 6.36 -4.32 -8.68
C LEU A 90 7.39 -4.68 -7.60
N GLU A 91 7.51 -3.87 -6.54
CA GLU A 91 8.42 -4.16 -5.44
C GLU A 91 7.96 -5.37 -4.61
N ALA A 92 6.65 -5.49 -4.34
CA ALA A 92 6.08 -6.64 -3.66
C ALA A 92 6.27 -7.93 -4.48
N PHE A 93 6.07 -7.87 -5.78
CA PHE A 93 6.31 -8.98 -6.70
C PHE A 93 7.78 -9.42 -6.70
N LYS A 94 8.74 -8.49 -6.70
CA LYS A 94 10.18 -8.81 -6.60
C LYS A 94 10.53 -9.49 -5.28
N GLY A 95 9.93 -9.06 -4.17
CA GLY A 95 10.23 -9.59 -2.83
C GLY A 95 9.59 -10.96 -2.55
N ARG A 96 8.34 -11.18 -3.00
CA ARG A 96 7.53 -12.36 -2.65
C ARG A 96 7.27 -13.33 -3.81
N GLY A 97 7.37 -12.86 -5.06
CA GLY A 97 6.89 -13.58 -6.23
C GLY A 97 7.77 -14.72 -6.73
N GLY A 98 8.99 -14.90 -6.18
CA GLY A 98 9.86 -16.04 -6.48
C GLY A 98 10.19 -16.25 -7.97
N GLY A 99 9.94 -15.25 -8.83
CA GLY A 99 10.06 -15.35 -10.29
C GLY A 99 8.89 -16.02 -11.01
N ASP A 100 7.83 -16.45 -10.30
CA ASP A 100 6.65 -17.10 -10.89
C ASP A 100 5.38 -16.26 -10.67
N GLY A 101 4.95 -15.58 -11.73
CA GLY A 101 3.77 -14.71 -11.71
C GLY A 101 2.42 -15.42 -11.69
N ARG A 102 2.37 -16.75 -11.91
CA ARG A 102 1.09 -17.47 -12.15
C ARG A 102 0.13 -17.44 -10.97
N MET A 103 0.64 -17.33 -9.74
CA MET A 103 -0.16 -17.28 -8.52
C MET A 103 0.06 -15.98 -7.72
N SER A 104 0.64 -14.96 -8.35
CA SER A 104 0.94 -13.71 -7.67
C SER A 104 -0.20 -12.70 -7.86
N HIS A 105 -0.87 -12.36 -6.75
CA HIS A 105 -1.84 -11.27 -6.72
C HIS A 105 -1.20 -9.92 -7.08
N ASP A 106 0.07 -9.71 -6.75
CA ASP A 106 0.77 -8.48 -7.16
C ASP A 106 0.94 -8.40 -8.68
N PHE A 107 1.17 -9.53 -9.36
CA PHE A 107 1.21 -9.59 -10.82
C PHE A 107 -0.15 -9.33 -11.46
N GLU A 108 -1.22 -9.89 -10.90
CA GLU A 108 -2.60 -9.61 -11.31
C GLU A 108 -2.92 -8.11 -11.23
N ASP A 109 -2.60 -7.47 -10.10
CA ASP A 109 -2.81 -6.03 -9.91
C ASP A 109 -2.01 -5.17 -10.91
N ILE A 110 -0.75 -5.57 -11.20
CA ILE A 110 0.08 -4.90 -12.22
C ILE A 110 -0.61 -4.94 -13.58
N VAL A 111 -1.03 -6.13 -14.03
CA VAL A 111 -1.73 -6.29 -15.31
C VAL A 111 -3.04 -5.50 -15.32
N PHE A 112 -3.80 -5.54 -14.23
CA PHE A 112 -5.06 -4.83 -14.13
C PHE A 112 -4.89 -3.32 -14.33
N VAL A 113 -3.90 -2.71 -13.65
CA VAL A 113 -3.62 -1.27 -13.79
C VAL A 113 -3.14 -0.92 -15.19
N LEU A 114 -2.26 -1.74 -15.78
CA LEU A 114 -1.73 -1.54 -17.13
C LEU A 114 -2.85 -1.56 -18.18
N GLU A 115 -3.80 -2.49 -18.07
CA GLU A 115 -4.90 -2.65 -19.02
C GLU A 115 -6.00 -1.59 -18.85
N ASN A 116 -6.28 -1.17 -17.61
CA ASN A 116 -7.48 -0.37 -17.32
C ASN A 116 -7.20 1.13 -17.12
N ARG A 117 -5.95 1.56 -16.94
CA ARG A 117 -5.62 2.99 -16.76
C ARG A 117 -4.97 3.59 -18.00
N ARG A 118 -5.80 4.04 -18.95
CA ARG A 118 -5.35 4.63 -20.23
C ARG A 118 -4.38 5.79 -20.09
N SER A 119 -4.51 6.58 -19.03
CA SER A 119 -3.66 7.75 -18.73
C SER A 119 -2.32 7.38 -18.09
N LEU A 120 -2.09 6.10 -17.73
CA LEU A 120 -0.94 5.67 -16.94
C LEU A 120 0.40 6.16 -17.50
N TRP A 121 0.62 6.05 -18.80
CA TRP A 121 1.87 6.51 -19.43
C TRP A 121 2.09 8.02 -19.36
N GLN A 122 1.01 8.81 -19.33
CA GLN A 122 1.11 10.25 -19.11
C GLN A 122 1.38 10.56 -17.64
N GLU A 123 0.73 9.84 -16.73
CA GLU A 123 0.93 9.98 -15.29
C GLU A 123 2.36 9.61 -14.88
N ILE A 124 2.93 8.51 -15.41
CA ILE A 124 4.33 8.12 -15.16
C ILE A 124 5.29 9.21 -15.61
N ARG A 125 5.10 9.79 -16.80
CA ARG A 125 5.94 10.89 -17.32
C ARG A 125 5.79 12.20 -16.53
N GLY A 126 4.67 12.37 -15.83
CA GLY A 126 4.41 13.54 -14.99
C GLY A 126 4.89 13.38 -13.54
N CYS A 127 5.30 12.18 -13.12
CA CYS A 127 5.80 11.95 -11.77
C CYS A 127 7.21 12.50 -11.56
N ASP A 128 7.58 12.62 -10.27
CA ASP A 128 8.94 12.96 -9.86
C ASP A 128 9.96 12.01 -10.51
N ARG A 129 11.12 12.55 -10.93
CA ARG A 129 12.13 11.82 -11.74
C ARG A 129 12.70 10.59 -11.03
N GLY A 130 12.44 10.42 -9.73
CA GLY A 130 12.88 9.26 -8.96
C GLY A 130 12.13 7.96 -9.27
N ILE A 131 10.85 8.01 -9.67
CA ILE A 131 10.04 6.80 -9.92
C ILE A 131 10.11 6.33 -11.37
N GLU A 132 10.29 7.25 -12.31
CA GLU A 132 10.32 6.97 -13.75
C GLU A 132 11.34 5.87 -14.10
N PRO A 133 12.62 5.89 -13.66
CA PRO A 133 13.58 4.83 -13.99
C PRO A 133 13.22 3.45 -13.45
N TYR A 134 12.31 3.36 -12.48
CA TYR A 134 11.85 2.07 -11.93
C TYR A 134 10.67 1.47 -12.68
N LEU A 135 9.91 2.32 -13.40
CA LEU A 135 8.70 1.95 -14.15
C LEU A 135 8.95 1.84 -15.66
N HIS A 136 10.16 2.15 -16.12
CA HIS A 136 10.60 2.06 -17.51
C HIS A 136 11.34 0.76 -17.84
#